data_AF-A0A841IWB2-F1
#
_entry.id   AF-A0A841IWB2-F1
#
_cell.length_a   1.000
_cell.length_b   1.000
_cell.length_c   1.000
_cell.angle_alpha   90.00
_cell.angle_beta   90.00
_cell.angle_gamma   90.00
#
_symmetry.space_group_name_H-M   'P 1'
#
loop_
_entity.id
_entity.type
_entity.pdbx_description
1 polymer ?
#
loop_
_entity_poly.entity_id
_entity_poly.type
_entity_poly.pdbx_seq_one_letter_code
_entity_poly.pdbx_strand_id
1 'polypeptide(L)'
;MTSASEASMPPMSWEGIEHALNRMHGEHDRLTLLLEDLDDRVCRRLLEGIDLCGPTRERWERTSARIHALKDVHDVLRRVLDRAAEHLADHGPEAQKRLTLLLTGHHVEVPGAERVTAAEAVALVSAGAGEATGIIDEVERAWRTLNPRLRELDGLWQEIVTFSDMIEDEAEHEELRSELSRTGDTVRRDPLALVRDGRVDTAPLDALRARLEPLRGELLDALHMRDSYRECVEQLSSAIDAVDTALARVRELPENLPDPVPALRAQVARMDGLRARRRWRDLGVLLGETRRTVHAVADAAREAEGLDPDAAAAAYRHALGRIGAAETPAGRTRTDPGASEGESDGGVR
;
A
#
# COMPACT_ATOMS: atom_id res chain seq x y z
N MET A 1 -51.56 -24.65 -15.03
CA MET A 1 -52.94 -24.50 -15.55
C MET A 1 -53.19 -23.01 -15.85
N THR A 2 -52.49 -22.48 -16.84
CA THR A 2 -52.43 -21.02 -17.11
C THR A 2 -52.55 -20.77 -18.61
N SER A 3 -53.55 -21.38 -19.27
CA SER A 3 -53.59 -21.42 -20.74
C SER A 3 -54.96 -21.11 -21.37
N ALA A 4 -55.83 -20.37 -20.67
CA ALA A 4 -57.14 -19.99 -21.22
C ALA A 4 -57.45 -18.48 -21.20
N SER A 5 -56.61 -17.63 -20.57
CA SER A 5 -56.91 -16.20 -20.44
C SER A 5 -56.06 -15.25 -21.30
N GLU A 6 -55.01 -15.71 -21.97
CA GLU A 6 -54.22 -14.86 -22.89
C GLU A 6 -54.93 -14.59 -24.24
N ALA A 7 -56.05 -15.27 -24.51
CA ALA A 7 -56.65 -15.32 -25.84
C ALA A 7 -57.60 -14.18 -26.22
N SER A 8 -57.68 -13.06 -25.47
CA SER A 8 -58.61 -11.98 -25.83
C SER A 8 -58.15 -10.56 -25.49
N MET A 9 -56.85 -10.25 -25.67
CA MET A 9 -56.48 -8.85 -25.86
C MET A 9 -56.62 -8.48 -27.35
N PRO A 10 -57.32 -7.38 -27.70
CA PRO A 10 -57.39 -6.91 -29.06
C PRO A 10 -55.97 -6.60 -29.58
N PRO A 11 -55.65 -6.95 -30.84
CA PRO A 11 -54.33 -6.69 -31.41
C PRO A 11 -54.04 -5.18 -31.41
N MET A 12 -52.78 -4.82 -31.16
CA MET A 12 -52.34 -3.42 -31.24
C MET A 12 -52.60 -2.85 -32.64
N SER A 13 -52.89 -1.56 -32.75
CA SER A 13 -52.95 -0.89 -34.06
C SER A 13 -51.58 -0.95 -34.75
N TRP A 14 -51.55 -0.86 -36.09
CA TRP A 14 -50.29 -0.82 -36.84
C TRP A 14 -49.37 0.32 -36.38
N GLU A 15 -49.91 1.52 -36.15
CA GLU A 15 -49.17 2.65 -35.59
C GLU A 15 -48.57 2.33 -34.21
N GLY A 16 -49.33 1.62 -33.35
CA GLY A 16 -48.83 1.15 -32.05
C GLY A 16 -47.70 0.12 -32.17
N ILE A 17 -47.81 -0.79 -33.14
CA ILE A 17 -46.77 -1.79 -33.46
C ILE A 17 -45.49 -1.09 -33.96
N GLU A 18 -45.61 -0.17 -34.92
CA GLU A 18 -44.48 0.60 -35.45
C GLU A 18 -43.79 1.42 -34.36
N HIS A 19 -44.55 2.11 -33.51
CA HIS A 19 -43.98 2.83 -32.38
C HIS A 19 -43.28 1.92 -31.38
N ALA A 20 -43.86 0.77 -31.06
CA ALA A 20 -43.23 -0.21 -30.18
C ALA A 20 -41.93 -0.77 -30.79
N LEU A 21 -41.92 -1.11 -32.07
CA LEU A 21 -40.72 -1.58 -32.78
C LEU A 21 -39.63 -0.51 -32.83
N ASN A 22 -39.99 0.73 -33.17
CA ASN A 22 -39.03 1.84 -33.19
C ASN A 22 -38.40 2.08 -31.80
N ARG A 23 -39.20 2.00 -30.73
CA ARG A 23 -38.68 2.07 -29.36
C ARG A 23 -37.72 0.91 -29.07
N MET A 24 -38.11 -0.30 -29.43
CA MET A 24 -37.29 -1.50 -29.17
C MET A 24 -35.98 -1.50 -29.96
N HIS A 25 -35.97 -0.99 -31.20
CA HIS A 25 -34.72 -0.76 -31.95
C HIS A 25 -33.83 0.25 -31.23
N GLY A 26 -34.39 1.37 -30.76
CA GLY A 26 -33.62 2.34 -29.98
C GLY A 26 -33.01 1.77 -28.70
N GLU A 27 -33.75 0.93 -27.98
CA GLU A 27 -33.21 0.22 -26.80
C GLU A 27 -32.17 -0.84 -27.19
N HIS A 28 -32.37 -1.59 -28.28
CA HIS A 28 -31.38 -2.53 -28.80
C HIS A 28 -30.05 -1.84 -29.15
N ASP A 29 -30.11 -0.72 -29.86
CA ASP A 29 -28.91 0.03 -30.25
C ASP A 29 -28.18 0.57 -29.02
N ARG A 30 -28.93 1.06 -28.03
CA ARG A 30 -28.38 1.46 -26.73
C ARG A 30 -27.71 0.29 -26.00
N LEU A 31 -28.35 -0.88 -25.97
CA LEU A 31 -27.79 -2.08 -25.34
C LEU A 31 -26.55 -2.59 -26.04
N THR A 32 -26.51 -2.51 -27.38
CA THR A 32 -25.33 -2.83 -28.18
C THR A 32 -24.14 -1.97 -27.74
N LEU A 33 -24.32 -0.65 -27.70
CA LEU A 33 -23.28 0.28 -27.25
C LEU A 33 -22.84 0.02 -25.80
N LEU A 34 -23.79 -0.32 -24.92
CA LEU A 34 -23.52 -0.61 -23.52
C LEU A 34 -22.64 -1.87 -23.36
N LEU A 35 -22.96 -2.94 -24.11
CA LEU A 35 -22.20 -4.19 -24.09
C LEU A 35 -20.84 -4.05 -24.78
N GLU A 36 -20.74 -3.24 -25.82
CA GLU A 36 -19.48 -2.88 -26.48
C GLU A 36 -18.56 -2.07 -25.54
N ASP A 37 -19.08 -1.04 -24.85
CA ASP A 37 -18.31 -0.31 -23.82
C ASP A 37 -17.77 -1.26 -22.75
N LEU A 38 -18.59 -2.23 -22.34
CA LEU A 38 -18.21 -3.23 -21.36
C LEU A 38 -17.11 -4.17 -21.84
N ASP A 39 -17.04 -4.47 -23.15
CA ASP A 39 -15.98 -5.24 -23.79
C ASP A 39 -14.69 -4.42 -23.96
N ASP A 40 -14.79 -3.14 -24.33
CA ASP A 40 -13.65 -2.30 -24.66
C ASP A 40 -12.91 -1.71 -23.45
N ARG A 41 -13.50 -1.80 -22.26
CA ARG A 41 -12.88 -1.34 -21.01
C ARG A 41 -11.52 -1.97 -20.79
N VAL A 42 -10.50 -1.12 -20.69
CA VAL A 42 -9.09 -1.51 -20.46
C VAL A 42 -8.95 -2.38 -19.21
N CYS A 43 -9.63 -2.03 -18.11
CA CYS A 43 -9.59 -2.79 -16.87
C CYS A 43 -10.04 -4.23 -17.05
N ARG A 44 -11.07 -4.48 -17.87
CA ARG A 44 -11.51 -5.85 -18.17
C ARG A 44 -10.44 -6.62 -18.93
N ARG A 45 -9.85 -6.04 -19.99
CA ARG A 45 -8.77 -6.71 -20.74
C ARG A 45 -7.56 -7.03 -19.86
N LEU A 46 -7.26 -6.16 -18.89
CA LEU A 46 -6.23 -6.41 -17.89
C LEU A 46 -6.62 -7.57 -16.97
N LEU A 47 -7.86 -7.60 -16.47
CA LEU A 47 -8.37 -8.67 -15.61
C LEU A 47 -8.38 -10.04 -16.30
N GLU A 48 -8.62 -10.09 -17.61
CA GLU A 48 -8.57 -11.34 -18.41
C GLU A 48 -7.14 -11.91 -18.52
N GLY A 49 -6.10 -11.07 -18.43
CA GLY A 49 -4.71 -11.48 -18.56
C GLY A 49 -3.96 -11.72 -17.24
N ILE A 50 -4.58 -11.42 -16.10
CA ILE A 50 -3.95 -11.52 -14.77
C ILE A 50 -4.43 -12.79 -14.07
N ASP A 51 -3.52 -13.48 -13.38
CA ASP A 51 -3.83 -14.61 -12.51
C ASP A 51 -4.47 -14.11 -11.20
N LEU A 52 -5.75 -13.76 -11.27
CA LEU A 52 -6.52 -13.20 -10.14
C LEU A 52 -6.67 -14.22 -9.01
N CYS A 53 -6.71 -13.74 -7.78
CA CYS A 53 -7.01 -14.57 -6.60
C CYS A 53 -8.05 -13.91 -5.68
N GLY A 54 -8.50 -14.68 -4.68
CA GLY A 54 -9.38 -14.22 -3.62
C GLY A 54 -10.71 -13.60 -4.09
N PRO A 55 -11.26 -12.61 -3.34
CA PRO A 55 -12.52 -11.96 -3.66
C PRO A 55 -12.55 -11.31 -5.05
N THR A 56 -11.41 -10.80 -5.53
CA THR A 56 -11.34 -10.23 -6.89
C THR A 56 -11.62 -11.29 -7.94
N ARG A 57 -11.01 -12.48 -7.84
CA ARG A 57 -11.28 -13.58 -8.77
C ARG A 57 -12.74 -14.00 -8.72
N GLU A 58 -13.28 -14.22 -7.53
CA GLU A 58 -14.67 -14.68 -7.37
C GLU A 58 -15.68 -13.70 -7.96
N ARG A 59 -15.49 -12.39 -7.71
CA ARG A 59 -16.35 -11.36 -8.29
C ARG A 59 -16.16 -11.27 -9.81
N TRP A 60 -14.92 -11.36 -10.30
CA TRP A 60 -14.63 -11.31 -11.72
C TRP A 60 -15.24 -12.48 -12.50
N GLU A 61 -15.07 -13.71 -12.02
CA GLU A 61 -15.64 -14.91 -12.65
C GLU A 61 -17.18 -14.82 -12.71
N ARG A 62 -17.82 -14.39 -11.61
CA ARG A 62 -19.27 -14.16 -11.57
C ARG A 62 -19.71 -13.10 -12.57
N THR A 63 -19.02 -11.96 -12.61
CA THR A 63 -19.31 -10.86 -13.53
C THR A 63 -19.11 -11.29 -14.98
N SER A 64 -18.02 -11.98 -15.28
CA SER A 64 -17.71 -12.47 -16.62
C SER A 64 -18.76 -13.47 -17.11
N ALA A 65 -19.14 -14.43 -16.27
CA ALA A 65 -20.24 -15.36 -16.59
C ALA A 65 -21.56 -14.61 -16.82
N ARG A 66 -21.85 -13.58 -16.00
CA ARG A 66 -23.03 -12.74 -16.15
C ARG A 66 -22.99 -12.00 -17.49
N ILE A 67 -21.88 -11.36 -17.85
CA ILE A 67 -21.71 -10.64 -19.12
C ILE A 67 -22.00 -11.57 -20.31
N HIS A 68 -21.47 -12.80 -20.31
CA HIS A 68 -21.77 -13.77 -21.36
C HIS A 68 -23.29 -14.07 -21.43
N ALA A 69 -23.93 -14.31 -20.30
CA ALA A 69 -25.37 -14.52 -20.26
C ALA A 69 -26.18 -13.29 -20.75
N LEU A 70 -25.72 -12.06 -20.48
CA LEU A 70 -26.37 -10.86 -21.00
C LEU A 70 -26.25 -10.76 -22.52
N LYS A 71 -25.10 -11.14 -23.09
CA LYS A 71 -24.91 -11.21 -24.55
C LYS A 71 -25.83 -12.25 -25.18
N ASP A 72 -25.99 -13.42 -24.55
CA ASP A 72 -26.92 -14.45 -25.04
C ASP A 72 -28.36 -13.92 -25.07
N VAL A 73 -28.80 -13.21 -24.01
CA VAL A 73 -30.14 -12.58 -23.96
C VAL A 73 -30.28 -11.50 -25.03
N HIS A 74 -29.26 -10.66 -25.20
CA HIS A 74 -29.23 -9.64 -26.24
C HIS A 74 -29.34 -10.25 -27.65
N ASP A 75 -28.66 -11.36 -27.92
CA ASP A 75 -28.75 -12.08 -29.19
C ASP A 75 -30.12 -12.71 -29.44
N VAL A 76 -30.81 -13.17 -28.39
CA VAL A 76 -32.22 -13.60 -28.49
C VAL A 76 -33.11 -12.40 -28.82
N LEU A 77 -32.94 -11.27 -28.15
CA LEU A 77 -33.69 -10.05 -28.41
C LEU A 77 -33.51 -9.57 -29.85
N ARG A 78 -32.27 -9.53 -30.34
CA ARG A 78 -31.95 -9.20 -31.73
C ARG A 78 -32.71 -10.09 -32.72
N ARG A 79 -32.69 -11.41 -32.50
CA ARG A 79 -33.46 -12.37 -33.33
C ARG A 79 -34.98 -12.20 -33.25
N VAL A 80 -35.51 -11.67 -32.15
CA VAL A 80 -36.93 -11.32 -32.03
C VAL A 80 -37.24 -10.09 -32.90
N LEU A 81 -36.38 -9.08 -32.87
CA LEU A 81 -36.53 -7.87 -33.70
C LEU A 81 -36.38 -8.17 -35.20
N ASP A 82 -35.40 -9.00 -35.57
CA ASP A 82 -35.21 -9.45 -36.96
C ASP A 82 -36.48 -10.12 -37.50
N ARG A 83 -37.09 -11.04 -36.72
CA ARG A 83 -38.36 -11.71 -37.07
C ARG A 83 -39.54 -10.73 -37.13
N ALA A 84 -39.56 -9.72 -36.27
CA ALA A 84 -40.60 -8.70 -36.32
C ALA A 84 -40.49 -7.86 -37.60
N ALA A 85 -39.28 -7.49 -38.01
CA ALA A 85 -39.03 -6.77 -39.25
C ALA A 85 -39.47 -7.59 -40.48
N GLU A 86 -39.24 -8.91 -40.49
CA GLU A 86 -39.74 -9.81 -41.54
C GLU A 86 -41.27 -9.80 -41.62
N HIS A 87 -41.97 -9.83 -40.49
CA HIS A 87 -43.42 -9.81 -40.45
C HIS A 87 -44.03 -8.44 -40.80
N LEU A 88 -43.30 -7.35 -40.58
CA LEU A 88 -43.76 -6.00 -40.95
C LEU A 88 -43.91 -5.84 -42.48
N ALA A 89 -43.19 -6.64 -43.29
CA ALA A 89 -43.36 -6.65 -44.74
C ALA A 89 -44.74 -7.19 -45.18
N ASP A 90 -45.36 -8.06 -44.36
CA ASP A 90 -46.67 -8.65 -44.61
C ASP A 90 -47.77 -7.84 -43.90
N HIS A 91 -48.47 -6.94 -44.60
CA HIS A 91 -49.39 -5.98 -44.00
C HIS A 91 -50.80 -6.56 -43.68
N GLY A 92 -50.87 -7.84 -43.31
CA GLY A 92 -52.11 -8.57 -43.07
C GLY A 92 -52.57 -8.59 -41.60
N PRO A 93 -53.86 -8.85 -41.32
CA PRO A 93 -54.39 -8.94 -39.95
C PRO A 93 -53.73 -10.05 -39.12
N GLU A 94 -53.26 -11.12 -39.75
CA GLU A 94 -52.51 -12.18 -39.04
C GLU A 94 -51.06 -11.78 -38.72
N ALA A 95 -50.43 -10.96 -39.56
CA ALA A 95 -49.14 -10.37 -39.21
C ALA A 95 -49.28 -9.38 -38.06
N GLN A 96 -50.34 -8.56 -38.03
CA GLN A 96 -50.66 -7.66 -36.93
C GLN A 96 -50.80 -8.40 -35.58
N LYS A 97 -51.52 -9.53 -35.56
CA LYS A 97 -51.65 -10.38 -34.37
C LYS A 97 -50.32 -11.01 -33.96
N ARG A 98 -49.54 -11.53 -34.92
CA ARG A 98 -48.21 -12.11 -34.65
C ARG A 98 -47.24 -11.07 -34.08
N LEU A 99 -47.22 -9.87 -34.63
CA LEU A 99 -46.39 -8.76 -34.16
C LEU A 99 -46.81 -8.29 -32.77
N THR A 100 -48.12 -8.18 -32.53
CA THR A 100 -48.63 -7.88 -31.19
C THR A 100 -48.13 -8.93 -30.20
N LEU A 101 -48.32 -10.20 -30.52
CA LEU A 101 -47.91 -11.31 -29.68
C LEU A 101 -46.39 -11.30 -29.44
N LEU A 102 -45.58 -11.09 -30.47
CA LEU A 102 -44.12 -11.04 -30.38
C LEU A 102 -43.61 -9.89 -29.49
N LEU A 103 -44.29 -8.73 -29.52
CA LEU A 103 -43.92 -7.55 -28.74
C LEU A 103 -44.39 -7.60 -27.29
N THR A 104 -45.58 -8.15 -27.02
CA THR A 104 -46.18 -8.16 -25.67
C THR A 104 -46.11 -9.51 -24.97
N GLY A 105 -45.86 -10.58 -25.72
CA GLY A 105 -45.83 -11.94 -25.21
C GLY A 105 -44.46 -12.37 -24.72
N HIS A 106 -44.47 -13.48 -23.98
CA HIS A 106 -43.28 -14.09 -23.39
C HIS A 106 -42.55 -14.95 -24.44
N HIS A 107 -41.81 -14.31 -25.33
CA HIS A 107 -41.13 -14.98 -26.46
C HIS A 107 -39.60 -14.96 -26.39
N VAL A 108 -39.02 -14.23 -25.44
CA VAL A 108 -37.57 -14.21 -25.24
C VAL A 108 -37.22 -15.36 -24.31
N GLU A 109 -36.55 -16.37 -24.84
CA GLU A 109 -35.98 -17.45 -24.03
C GLU A 109 -34.68 -16.97 -23.40
N VAL A 110 -34.71 -16.76 -22.08
CA VAL A 110 -33.52 -16.42 -21.30
C VAL A 110 -32.86 -17.73 -20.83
N PRO A 111 -31.56 -17.94 -21.06
CA PRO A 111 -30.87 -19.14 -20.59
C PRO A 111 -31.07 -19.36 -19.09
N GLY A 112 -31.65 -20.51 -18.72
CA GLY A 112 -31.88 -20.89 -17.32
C GLY A 112 -33.06 -20.22 -16.63
N ALA A 113 -33.94 -19.50 -17.35
CA ALA A 113 -35.11 -18.83 -16.79
C ALA A 113 -36.38 -19.09 -17.61
N GLU A 114 -37.53 -18.66 -17.07
CA GLU A 114 -38.80 -18.67 -17.79
C GLU A 114 -38.77 -17.67 -18.95
N ARG A 115 -39.66 -17.85 -19.93
CA ARG A 115 -39.76 -16.91 -21.07
C ARG A 115 -40.17 -15.54 -20.56
N VAL A 116 -39.48 -14.52 -21.05
CA VAL A 116 -39.74 -13.12 -20.70
C VAL A 116 -40.23 -12.34 -21.92
N THR A 117 -40.87 -11.21 -21.68
CA THR A 117 -41.21 -10.23 -22.71
C THR A 117 -39.96 -9.51 -23.22
N ALA A 118 -40.05 -8.89 -24.39
CA ALA A 118 -38.93 -8.10 -24.94
C ALA A 118 -38.53 -6.93 -24.01
N ALA A 119 -39.50 -6.29 -23.36
CA ALA A 119 -39.25 -5.20 -22.42
C ALA A 119 -38.52 -5.69 -21.15
N GLU A 120 -38.91 -6.84 -20.61
CA GLU A 120 -38.23 -7.46 -19.47
C GLU A 120 -36.80 -7.89 -19.83
N ALA A 121 -36.58 -8.40 -21.04
CA ALA A 121 -35.25 -8.71 -21.53
C ALA A 121 -34.35 -7.46 -21.59
N VAL A 122 -34.87 -6.34 -22.11
CA VAL A 122 -34.15 -5.06 -22.13
C VAL A 122 -33.79 -4.59 -20.71
N ALA A 123 -34.75 -4.68 -19.78
CA ALA A 123 -34.53 -4.32 -18.38
C ALA A 123 -33.46 -5.21 -17.73
N LEU A 124 -33.51 -6.53 -17.99
CA LEU A 124 -32.54 -7.51 -17.48
C LEU A 124 -31.12 -7.21 -18.00
N VAL A 125 -30.97 -6.96 -19.30
CA VAL A 125 -29.65 -6.63 -19.89
C VAL A 125 -29.13 -5.31 -19.34
N SER A 126 -29.98 -4.28 -19.29
CA SER A 126 -29.59 -2.95 -18.77
C SER A 126 -29.13 -3.02 -17.31
N ALA A 127 -29.91 -3.69 -16.45
CA ALA A 127 -29.58 -3.84 -15.04
C ALA A 127 -28.30 -4.65 -14.85
N GLY A 128 -28.18 -5.79 -15.52
CA GLY A 128 -27.00 -6.64 -15.41
C GLY A 128 -25.71 -5.97 -15.91
N ALA A 129 -25.78 -5.18 -16.97
CA ALA A 129 -24.63 -4.44 -17.48
C ALA A 129 -24.24 -3.30 -16.54
N GLY A 130 -25.20 -2.66 -15.88
CA GLY A 130 -24.94 -1.69 -14.81
C GLY A 130 -24.23 -2.31 -13.60
N GLU A 131 -24.66 -3.50 -13.17
CA GLU A 131 -23.99 -4.26 -12.10
C GLU A 131 -22.55 -4.64 -12.48
N ALA A 132 -22.36 -5.16 -13.69
CA ALA A 132 -21.04 -5.53 -14.21
C ALA A 132 -20.10 -4.32 -14.29
N THR A 133 -20.62 -3.19 -14.78
CA THR A 133 -19.92 -1.90 -14.79
C THR A 133 -19.48 -1.49 -13.38
N GLY A 134 -20.37 -1.59 -12.38
CA GLY A 134 -20.05 -1.24 -11.00
C GLY A 134 -18.89 -2.05 -10.41
N ILE A 135 -18.82 -3.36 -10.71
CA ILE A 135 -17.72 -4.21 -10.25
C ILE A 135 -16.40 -3.84 -10.92
N ILE A 136 -16.41 -3.60 -12.24
CA ILE A 136 -15.20 -3.17 -12.97
C ILE A 136 -14.73 -1.81 -12.45
N ASP A 137 -15.64 -0.87 -12.21
CA ASP A 137 -15.33 0.46 -11.66
C ASP A 137 -14.75 0.37 -10.24
N GLU A 138 -15.22 -0.57 -9.42
CA GLU A 138 -14.70 -0.82 -8.07
C GLU A 138 -13.24 -1.30 -8.12
N VAL A 139 -12.94 -2.27 -9.00
CA VAL A 139 -11.57 -2.77 -9.22
C VAL A 139 -10.67 -1.65 -9.74
N GLU A 140 -11.13 -0.91 -10.75
CA GLU A 140 -10.37 0.20 -11.33
C GLU A 140 -10.07 1.27 -10.28
N ARG A 141 -11.06 1.62 -9.45
CA ARG A 141 -10.88 2.55 -8.33
C ARG A 141 -9.85 2.04 -7.34
N ALA A 142 -9.92 0.76 -6.96
CA ALA A 142 -8.94 0.14 -6.07
C ALA A 142 -7.53 0.26 -6.64
N TRP A 143 -7.30 -0.14 -7.89
CA TRP A 143 -5.99 0.00 -8.54
C TRP A 143 -5.53 1.44 -8.69
N ARG A 144 -6.41 2.37 -9.06
CA ARG A 144 -6.07 3.80 -9.19
C ARG A 144 -5.59 4.38 -7.86
N THR A 145 -6.12 3.91 -6.74
CA THR A 145 -5.70 4.31 -5.40
C THR A 145 -4.44 3.59 -4.92
N LEU A 146 -4.31 2.29 -5.17
CA LEU A 146 -3.24 1.44 -4.62
C LEU A 146 -1.94 1.51 -5.44
N ASN A 147 -2.01 1.54 -6.77
CA ASN A 147 -0.82 1.44 -7.64
C ASN A 147 0.20 2.58 -7.43
N PRO A 148 -0.19 3.87 -7.31
CA PRO A 148 0.79 4.93 -7.02
C PRO A 148 1.54 4.68 -5.72
N ARG A 149 0.85 4.27 -4.66
CA ARG A 149 1.45 3.97 -3.35
C ARG A 149 2.38 2.77 -3.40
N LEU A 150 1.99 1.72 -4.12
CA LEU A 150 2.85 0.55 -4.33
C LEU A 150 4.13 0.94 -5.08
N ARG A 151 4.03 1.80 -6.12
CA ARG A 151 5.21 2.31 -6.84
C ARG A 151 6.12 3.15 -5.95
N GLU A 152 5.55 3.96 -5.05
CA GLU A 152 6.32 4.72 -4.06
C GLU A 152 7.08 3.79 -3.11
N LEU A 153 6.44 2.70 -2.64
CA LEU A 153 7.08 1.68 -1.82
C LEU A 153 8.17 0.92 -2.56
N ASP A 154 7.92 0.52 -3.82
CA ASP A 154 8.93 -0.11 -4.68
C ASP A 154 10.14 0.82 -4.87
N GLY A 155 9.90 2.12 -5.09
CA GLY A 155 10.95 3.14 -5.17
C GLY A 155 11.77 3.27 -3.88
N LEU A 156 11.10 3.40 -2.74
CA LEU A 156 11.75 3.44 -1.42
C LEU A 156 12.61 2.19 -1.18
N TRP A 157 12.12 1.01 -1.58
CA TRP A 157 12.87 -0.24 -1.48
C TRP A 157 14.13 -0.24 -2.37
N GLN A 158 14.05 0.25 -3.61
CA GLN A 158 15.22 0.36 -4.48
C GLN A 158 16.28 1.33 -3.91
N GLU A 159 15.86 2.42 -3.28
CA GLU A 159 16.77 3.33 -2.58
C GLU A 159 17.45 2.65 -1.38
N ILE A 160 16.70 1.88 -0.58
CA ILE A 160 17.25 1.09 0.53
C ILE A 160 18.31 0.10 0.03
N VAL A 161 18.01 -0.66 -1.03
CA VAL A 161 18.97 -1.59 -1.65
C VAL A 161 20.22 -0.84 -2.11
N THR A 162 20.04 0.29 -2.80
CA THR A 162 21.15 1.12 -3.29
C THR A 162 22.03 1.61 -2.14
N PHE A 163 21.44 2.11 -1.05
CA PHE A 163 22.22 2.58 0.10
C PHE A 163 22.91 1.44 0.82
N SER A 164 22.24 0.29 0.99
CA SER A 164 22.83 -0.93 1.57
C SER A 164 24.05 -1.40 0.79
N ASP A 165 23.93 -1.46 -0.54
CA ASP A 165 25.02 -1.83 -1.44
C ASP A 165 26.19 -0.84 -1.34
N MET A 166 25.90 0.47 -1.29
CA MET A 166 26.94 1.49 -1.15
C MET A 166 27.70 1.33 0.17
N ILE A 167 27.01 1.17 1.30
CA ILE A 167 27.68 1.03 2.60
C ILE A 167 28.22 -0.38 2.86
N GLU A 168 27.99 -1.30 1.91
CA GLU A 168 28.35 -2.71 1.99
C GLU A 168 27.78 -3.37 3.26
N ASP A 169 26.52 -3.02 3.61
CA ASP A 169 25.78 -3.60 4.74
C ASP A 169 25.17 -4.94 4.29
N GLU A 170 25.56 -6.01 5.00
CA GLU A 170 25.08 -7.37 4.80
C GLU A 170 23.77 -7.65 5.56
N ALA A 171 23.20 -6.64 6.25
CA ALA A 171 21.92 -6.77 6.92
C ALA A 171 20.81 -7.13 5.92
N GLU A 172 20.35 -8.38 5.97
CA GLU A 172 19.25 -8.85 5.14
C GLU A 172 17.91 -8.31 5.67
N HIS A 173 17.30 -7.40 4.90
CA HIS A 173 15.94 -6.92 5.16
C HIS A 173 14.87 -7.85 4.53
N GLU A 174 15.11 -9.16 4.57
CA GLU A 174 14.31 -10.16 3.85
C GLU A 174 12.85 -10.22 4.31
N GLU A 175 12.59 -10.00 5.60
CA GLU A 175 11.22 -9.93 6.13
C GLU A 175 10.43 -8.78 5.48
N LEU A 176 11.03 -7.58 5.41
CA LEU A 176 10.42 -6.40 4.80
C LEU A 176 10.25 -6.59 3.29
N ARG A 177 11.24 -7.21 2.62
CA ARG A 177 11.15 -7.57 1.20
C ARG A 177 9.98 -8.52 0.94
N SER A 178 9.87 -9.57 1.73
CA SER A 178 8.81 -10.57 1.65
C SER A 178 7.43 -9.96 1.93
N GLU A 179 7.33 -9.04 2.88
CA GLU A 179 6.10 -8.30 3.15
C GLU A 179 5.71 -7.34 2.02
N LEU A 180 6.67 -6.61 1.46
CA LEU A 180 6.45 -5.77 0.28
C LEU A 180 5.99 -6.61 -0.91
N SER A 181 6.62 -7.76 -1.16
CA SER A 181 6.23 -8.67 -2.23
C SER A 181 4.80 -9.18 -2.04
N ARG A 182 4.47 -9.68 -0.84
CA ARG A 182 3.11 -10.16 -0.53
C ARG A 182 2.07 -9.06 -0.70
N THR A 183 2.34 -7.86 -0.19
CA THR A 183 1.43 -6.71 -0.32
C THR A 183 1.27 -6.30 -1.78
N GLY A 184 2.37 -6.27 -2.53
CA GLY A 184 2.35 -6.00 -3.97
C GLY A 184 1.55 -7.05 -4.75
N ASP A 185 1.67 -8.32 -4.40
CA ASP A 185 0.90 -9.40 -5.02
C ASP A 185 -0.58 -9.27 -4.70
N THR A 186 -0.95 -8.93 -3.47
CA THR A 186 -2.36 -8.61 -3.11
C THR A 186 -2.88 -7.45 -3.96
N VAL A 187 -2.15 -6.33 -4.08
CA VAL A 187 -2.60 -5.19 -4.88
C VAL A 187 -2.78 -5.56 -6.37
N ARG A 188 -1.86 -6.35 -6.93
CA ARG A 188 -1.87 -6.72 -8.36
C ARG A 188 -2.91 -7.78 -8.69
N ARG A 189 -3.10 -8.78 -7.81
CA ARG A 189 -3.90 -9.99 -8.09
C ARG A 189 -5.24 -10.03 -7.37
N ASP A 190 -5.36 -9.30 -6.27
CA ASP A 190 -6.57 -9.26 -5.44
C ASP A 190 -6.84 -7.87 -4.81
N PRO A 191 -6.97 -6.81 -5.63
CA PRO A 191 -7.20 -5.45 -5.14
C PRO A 191 -8.48 -5.29 -4.31
N LEU A 192 -9.51 -6.11 -4.54
CA LEU A 192 -10.76 -6.04 -3.78
C LEU A 192 -10.65 -6.59 -2.37
N ALA A 193 -9.60 -7.36 -2.03
CA ALA A 193 -9.31 -7.73 -0.65
C ALA A 193 -8.99 -6.50 0.24
N LEU A 194 -8.57 -5.39 -0.39
CA LEU A 194 -8.31 -4.13 0.26
C LEU A 194 -9.49 -3.15 0.13
N VAL A 195 -10.69 -3.61 -0.24
CA VAL A 195 -11.89 -2.78 -0.28
C VAL A 195 -12.81 -3.17 0.87
N ARG A 196 -13.10 -2.22 1.77
CA ARG A 196 -14.03 -2.37 2.91
C ARG A 196 -15.09 -1.29 2.83
N ASP A 197 -16.37 -1.68 2.90
CA ASP A 197 -17.51 -0.75 2.86
C ASP A 197 -17.45 0.23 1.67
N GLY A 198 -17.01 -0.26 0.50
CA GLY A 198 -16.86 0.53 -0.74
C GLY A 198 -15.70 1.53 -0.74
N ARG A 199 -14.84 1.50 0.29
CA ARG A 199 -13.62 2.32 0.40
C ARG A 199 -12.38 1.46 0.31
N VAL A 200 -11.36 1.98 -0.37
CA VAL A 200 -10.06 1.33 -0.50
C VAL A 200 -9.26 1.57 0.79
N ASP A 201 -8.92 0.50 1.49
CA ASP A 201 -8.07 0.48 2.67
C ASP A 201 -6.60 0.56 2.24
N THR A 202 -5.95 1.68 2.57
CA THR A 202 -4.52 1.91 2.30
C THR A 202 -3.63 1.64 3.51
N ALA A 203 -4.22 1.32 4.66
CA ALA A 203 -3.48 1.16 5.91
C ALA A 203 -2.33 0.14 5.83
N PRO A 204 -2.45 -1.01 5.13
CA PRO A 204 -1.33 -1.93 4.98
C PRO A 204 -0.13 -1.32 4.25
N LEU A 205 -0.37 -0.54 3.20
CA LEU A 205 0.71 0.13 2.45
C LEU A 205 1.33 1.26 3.26
N ASP A 206 0.50 2.02 4.00
CA ASP A 206 0.96 3.11 4.84
C ASP A 206 1.79 2.58 6.04
N ALA A 207 1.40 1.44 6.62
CA ALA A 207 2.17 0.76 7.66
C ALA A 207 3.53 0.27 7.13
N LEU A 208 3.56 -0.29 5.92
CA LEU A 208 4.82 -0.71 5.31
C LEU A 208 5.73 0.50 5.01
N ARG A 209 5.17 1.62 4.53
CA ARG A 209 5.93 2.88 4.37
C ARG A 209 6.55 3.32 5.69
N ALA A 210 5.77 3.34 6.77
CA ALA A 210 6.23 3.75 8.09
C ALA A 210 7.37 2.87 8.64
N ARG A 211 7.53 1.63 8.13
CA ARG A 211 8.68 0.76 8.44
C ARG A 211 9.88 0.97 7.52
N LEU A 212 9.64 1.24 6.24
CA LEU A 212 10.71 1.48 5.25
C LEU A 212 11.39 2.84 5.43
N GLU A 213 10.65 3.89 5.79
CA GLU A 213 11.20 5.24 5.94
C GLU A 213 12.29 5.36 7.02
N PRO A 214 12.11 4.83 8.25
CA PRO A 214 13.17 4.82 9.25
C PRO A 214 14.41 4.07 8.78
N LEU A 215 14.22 2.91 8.15
CA LEU A 215 15.32 2.11 7.62
C LEU A 215 16.11 2.88 6.55
N ARG A 216 15.42 3.54 5.62
CA ARG A 216 16.04 4.41 4.63
C ARG A 216 16.82 5.54 5.29
N GLY A 217 16.26 6.17 6.32
CA GLY A 217 16.92 7.22 7.09
C GLY A 217 18.22 6.72 7.75
N GLU A 218 18.17 5.57 8.41
CA GLU A 218 19.34 4.96 9.04
C GLU A 218 20.46 4.62 8.04
N LEU A 219 20.10 4.10 6.86
CA LEU A 219 21.05 3.79 5.80
C LEU A 219 21.66 5.07 5.21
N LEU A 220 20.87 6.13 5.07
CA LEU A 220 21.35 7.43 4.61
C LEU A 220 22.32 8.05 5.64
N ASP A 221 22.00 7.96 6.93
CA ASP A 221 22.89 8.40 8.02
C ASP A 221 24.19 7.59 8.04
N ALA A 222 24.11 6.28 7.82
CA ALA A 222 25.29 5.42 7.69
C ALA A 222 26.15 5.78 6.46
N LEU A 223 25.52 6.09 5.32
CA LEU A 223 26.19 6.54 4.12
C LEU A 223 26.91 7.88 4.35
N HIS A 224 26.22 8.82 4.99
CA HIS A 224 26.81 10.09 5.37
C HIS A 224 27.98 9.90 6.34
N MET A 225 27.86 8.99 7.31
CA MET A 225 28.93 8.65 8.24
C MET A 225 30.15 8.06 7.53
N ARG A 226 29.95 7.18 6.55
CA ARG A 226 31.02 6.60 5.72
C ARG A 226 31.79 7.70 4.99
N ASP A 227 31.06 8.63 4.36
CA ASP A 227 31.66 9.66 3.52
C ASP A 227 32.36 10.75 4.35
N SER A 228 31.82 11.08 5.54
CA SER A 228 32.37 12.12 6.43
C SER A 228 33.35 11.59 7.50
N TYR A 229 33.59 10.27 7.57
CA TYR A 229 34.34 9.63 8.66
C TYR A 229 35.69 10.28 8.93
N ARG A 230 36.51 10.43 7.88
CA ARG A 230 37.90 10.90 8.02
C ARG A 230 37.96 12.31 8.59
N GLU A 231 37.15 13.21 8.04
CA GLU A 231 37.05 14.58 8.53
C GLU A 231 36.57 14.61 9.99
N CYS A 232 35.56 13.80 10.31
CA CYS A 232 35.04 13.73 11.67
C CYS A 232 36.08 13.27 12.69
N VAL A 233 36.89 12.26 12.35
CA VAL A 233 37.95 11.73 13.23
C VAL A 233 39.14 12.69 13.33
N GLU A 234 39.51 13.39 12.27
CA GLU A 234 40.55 14.42 12.30
C GLU A 234 40.14 15.59 13.20
N GLN A 235 38.90 16.09 13.07
CA GLN A 235 38.34 17.12 13.94
C GLN A 235 38.29 16.65 15.41
N LEU A 236 37.86 15.41 15.64
CA LEU A 236 37.79 14.85 16.98
C LEU A 236 39.18 14.69 17.61
N SER A 237 40.16 14.22 16.85
CA SER A 237 41.55 14.07 17.32
C SER A 237 42.16 15.44 17.68
N SER A 238 41.94 16.45 16.83
CA SER A 238 42.34 17.84 17.11
C SER A 238 41.69 18.38 18.39
N ALA A 239 40.40 18.09 18.61
CA ALA A 239 39.71 18.48 19.83
C ALA A 239 40.26 17.77 21.08
N ILE A 240 40.66 16.48 20.96
CA ILE A 240 41.32 15.74 22.04
C ILE A 240 42.70 16.33 22.35
N ASP A 241 43.48 16.72 21.34
CA ASP A 241 44.79 17.33 21.54
C ASP A 241 44.67 18.74 22.17
N ALA A 242 43.61 19.47 21.86
CA ALA A 242 43.28 20.72 22.54
C ALA A 242 42.92 20.50 24.02
N VAL A 243 42.18 19.42 24.34
CA VAL A 243 41.94 19.00 25.73
C VAL A 243 43.25 18.67 26.44
N ASP A 244 44.14 17.88 25.82
CA ASP A 244 45.45 17.54 26.42
C ASP A 244 46.28 18.79 26.72
N THR A 245 46.29 19.75 25.78
CA THR A 245 46.97 21.05 25.96
C THR A 245 46.37 21.86 27.12
N ALA A 246 45.05 21.93 27.22
CA ALA A 246 44.38 22.62 28.32
C ALA A 246 44.67 21.95 29.67
N LEU A 247 44.63 20.62 29.72
CA LEU A 247 44.98 19.86 30.93
C LEU A 247 46.45 20.04 31.31
N ALA A 248 47.36 20.14 30.36
CA ALA A 248 48.77 20.43 30.63
C ALA A 248 48.98 21.78 31.32
N ARG A 249 48.16 22.79 31.01
CA ARG A 249 48.18 24.10 31.70
C ARG A 249 47.64 24.02 33.13
N VAL A 250 46.67 23.13 33.34
CA VAL A 250 46.05 22.86 34.64
C VAL A 250 46.91 21.87 35.47
N ARG A 251 47.90 21.19 34.90
CA ARG A 251 48.75 20.19 35.60
C ARG A 251 49.76 20.78 36.59
N GLU A 252 49.79 22.09 36.82
CA GLU A 252 50.42 22.67 38.02
C GLU A 252 49.60 22.42 39.32
N LEU A 253 48.43 21.78 39.19
CA LEU A 253 47.53 21.39 40.27
C LEU A 253 47.86 19.99 40.86
N PRO A 254 47.43 19.66 42.11
CA PRO A 254 47.88 18.49 42.86
C PRO A 254 47.75 17.13 42.14
N GLU A 255 48.70 16.25 42.40
CA GLU A 255 48.74 14.85 41.94
C GLU A 255 47.40 14.14 42.22
N ASN A 256 46.85 13.45 41.21
CA ASN A 256 45.67 12.54 41.23
C ASN A 256 44.40 12.98 40.46
N LEU A 257 44.45 13.95 39.54
CA LEU A 257 43.35 14.11 38.58
C LEU A 257 43.37 12.98 37.52
N PRO A 258 42.26 12.26 37.28
CA PRO A 258 42.20 11.27 36.21
C PRO A 258 42.43 11.93 34.85
N ASP A 259 43.33 11.37 34.02
CA ASP A 259 43.55 11.83 32.65
C ASP A 259 42.57 11.14 31.69
N PRO A 260 41.61 11.84 31.08
CA PRO A 260 40.65 11.26 30.14
C PRO A 260 41.24 11.08 28.73
N VAL A 261 42.38 11.70 28.40
CA VAL A 261 42.95 11.69 27.04
C VAL A 261 43.24 10.26 26.55
N PRO A 262 43.85 9.35 27.34
CA PRO A 262 44.06 7.97 26.93
C PRO A 262 42.74 7.23 26.61
N ALA A 263 41.70 7.44 27.41
CA ALA A 263 40.39 6.81 27.19
C ALA A 263 39.72 7.34 25.92
N LEU A 264 39.77 8.66 25.69
CA LEU A 264 39.26 9.28 24.46
C LEU A 264 40.00 8.79 23.21
N ARG A 265 41.33 8.66 23.27
CA ARG A 265 42.12 8.08 22.17
C ARG A 265 41.79 6.61 21.93
N ALA A 266 41.53 5.84 23.00
CA ALA A 266 41.07 4.47 22.86
C ALA A 266 39.68 4.38 22.21
N GLN A 267 38.77 5.33 22.48
CA GLN A 267 37.48 5.42 21.80
C GLN A 267 37.64 5.71 20.29
N VAL A 268 38.54 6.61 19.90
CA VAL A 268 38.87 6.86 18.48
C VAL A 268 39.40 5.58 17.81
N ALA A 269 40.32 4.85 18.45
CA ALA A 269 40.81 3.58 17.92
C ALA A 269 39.68 2.52 17.80
N ARG A 270 38.69 2.54 18.69
CA ARG A 270 37.50 1.68 18.58
C ARG A 270 36.64 2.06 17.37
N MET A 271 36.53 3.34 17.01
CA MET A 271 35.84 3.78 15.79
C MET A 271 36.51 3.22 14.53
N ASP A 272 37.84 3.20 14.46
CA ASP A 272 38.57 2.57 13.34
C ASP A 272 38.24 1.07 13.24
N GLY A 273 38.11 0.40 14.38
CA GLY A 273 37.68 -1.00 14.45
C GLY A 273 36.23 -1.23 14.01
N LEU A 274 35.32 -0.25 14.20
CA LEU A 274 33.95 -0.31 13.69
C LEU A 274 33.92 -0.05 12.17
N ARG A 275 34.68 0.92 11.70
CA ARG A 275 34.86 1.22 10.27
C ARG A 275 35.40 0.01 9.50
N ALA A 276 36.44 -0.64 10.03
CA ALA A 276 37.04 -1.82 9.40
C ALA A 276 36.04 -2.98 9.26
N ARG A 277 35.02 -3.03 10.11
CA ARG A 277 33.92 -4.00 10.06
C ARG A 277 32.65 -3.44 9.39
N ARG A 278 32.72 -2.26 8.76
CA ARG A 278 31.60 -1.59 8.09
C ARG A 278 30.38 -1.35 8.99
N ARG A 279 30.60 -1.24 10.31
CA ARG A 279 29.54 -1.00 11.30
C ARG A 279 29.23 0.50 11.42
N TRP A 280 28.77 1.10 10.32
CA TRP A 280 28.58 2.54 10.19
C TRP A 280 27.56 3.13 11.17
N ARG A 281 26.47 2.39 11.47
CA ARG A 281 25.47 2.80 12.47
C ARG A 281 26.09 2.93 13.87
N ASP A 282 26.79 1.89 14.33
CA ASP A 282 27.46 1.89 15.63
C ASP A 282 28.56 2.94 15.72
N LEU A 283 29.23 3.19 14.60
CA LEU A 283 30.25 4.23 14.49
C LEU A 283 29.66 5.61 14.73
N GLY A 284 28.52 5.93 14.11
CA GLY A 284 27.83 7.21 14.32
C GLY A 284 27.43 7.45 15.77
N VAL A 285 26.92 6.41 16.45
CA VAL A 285 26.58 6.46 17.88
C VAL A 285 27.83 6.75 18.73
N LEU A 286 28.90 5.96 18.53
CA LEU A 286 30.15 6.13 19.26
C LEU A 286 30.77 7.52 19.01
N LEU A 287 30.78 8.00 17.78
CA LEU A 287 31.27 9.33 17.42
C LEU A 287 30.50 10.44 18.14
N GLY A 288 29.17 10.35 18.19
CA GLY A 288 28.33 11.31 18.90
C GLY A 288 28.59 11.32 20.41
N GLU A 289 28.76 10.14 21.02
CA GLU A 289 29.10 9.99 22.43
C GLU A 289 30.48 10.55 22.76
N THR A 290 31.51 10.20 21.98
CA THR A 290 32.87 10.72 22.18
C THR A 290 32.93 12.23 21.98
N ARG A 291 32.26 12.79 20.96
CA ARG A 291 32.18 14.25 20.76
C ARG A 291 31.57 14.97 21.97
N ARG A 292 30.43 14.48 22.49
CA ARG A 292 29.82 15.04 23.70
C ARG A 292 30.78 14.99 24.89
N THR A 293 31.51 13.89 25.04
CA THR A 293 32.50 13.71 26.11
C THR A 293 33.66 14.69 25.96
N VAL A 294 34.24 14.81 24.77
CA VAL A 294 35.34 15.76 24.49
C VAL A 294 34.89 17.20 24.78
N HIS A 295 33.70 17.61 24.33
CA HIS A 295 33.18 18.95 24.63
C HIS A 295 33.03 19.18 26.13
N ALA A 296 32.42 18.24 26.86
CA ALA A 296 32.25 18.36 28.30
C ALA A 296 33.58 18.45 29.05
N VAL A 297 34.60 17.67 28.66
CA VAL A 297 35.94 17.73 29.25
C VAL A 297 36.65 19.05 28.89
N ALA A 298 36.54 19.50 27.64
CA ALA A 298 37.13 20.76 27.20
C ALA A 298 36.52 21.98 27.92
N ASP A 299 35.20 21.98 28.12
CA ASP A 299 34.50 23.01 28.89
C ASP A 299 34.99 23.02 30.34
N ALA A 300 35.06 21.86 30.99
CA ALA A 300 35.54 21.75 32.37
C ALA A 300 37.01 22.17 32.52
N ALA A 301 37.88 21.84 31.55
CA ALA A 301 39.28 22.26 31.57
C ALA A 301 39.41 23.79 31.44
N ARG A 302 38.62 24.42 30.56
CA ARG A 302 38.57 25.89 30.41
C ARG A 302 38.05 26.58 31.66
N GLU A 303 37.02 26.04 32.31
CA GLU A 303 36.53 26.56 33.58
C GLU A 303 37.58 26.47 34.69
N ALA A 304 38.41 25.42 34.68
CA ALA A 304 39.47 25.22 35.66
C ALA A 304 40.68 26.17 35.51
N GLU A 305 40.98 26.67 34.30
CA GLU A 305 42.13 27.56 34.03
C GLU A 305 42.12 28.88 34.83
N GLY A 306 40.99 29.26 35.47
CA GLY A 306 40.86 30.48 36.29
C GLY A 306 40.52 30.25 37.76
N LEU A 307 40.48 29.01 38.22
CA LEU A 307 40.10 28.65 39.59
C LEU A 307 41.34 28.33 40.44
N ASP A 308 41.20 28.45 41.77
CA ASP A 308 42.18 27.90 42.72
C ASP A 308 42.29 26.37 42.56
N PRO A 309 43.48 25.78 42.74
CA PRO A 309 43.75 24.34 42.68
C PRO A 309 42.65 23.39 43.15
N ASP A 310 42.10 23.62 44.33
CA ASP A 310 41.13 22.71 44.93
C ASP A 310 39.75 22.84 44.27
N ALA A 311 39.39 24.06 43.86
CA ALA A 311 38.15 24.34 43.14
C ALA A 311 38.18 23.78 41.70
N ALA A 312 39.32 23.93 41.02
CA ALA A 312 39.57 23.32 39.70
C ALA A 312 39.48 21.79 39.77
N ALA A 313 40.11 21.16 40.76
CA ALA A 313 40.07 19.72 40.97
C ALA A 313 38.65 19.19 41.28
N ALA A 314 37.83 19.97 41.99
CA ALA A 314 36.44 19.61 42.28
C ALA A 314 35.53 19.72 41.04
N ALA A 315 35.63 20.82 40.29
CA ALA A 315 34.86 21.03 39.06
C ALA A 315 35.16 19.93 38.03
N TYR A 316 36.43 19.56 37.89
CA TYR A 316 36.87 18.54 36.96
C TYR A 316 36.37 17.13 37.33
N ARG A 317 36.47 16.74 38.61
CA ARG A 317 35.93 15.45 39.09
C ARG A 317 34.41 15.37 38.91
N HIS A 318 33.70 16.48 39.11
CA HIS A 318 32.27 16.54 38.89
C HIS A 318 31.91 16.36 37.40
N ALA A 319 32.66 16.98 36.49
CA ALA A 319 32.49 16.81 35.05
C ALA A 319 32.75 15.35 34.60
N LEU A 320 33.85 14.74 35.06
CA LEU A 320 34.16 13.34 34.78
C LEU A 320 33.15 12.37 35.40
N GLY A 321 32.64 12.66 36.60
CA GLY A 321 31.59 11.85 37.24
C GLY A 321 30.28 11.84 36.45
N ARG A 322 29.91 12.98 35.84
CA ARG A 322 28.75 13.05 34.94
C ARG A 322 28.93 12.24 33.66
N ILE A 323 30.15 12.15 33.15
CA ILE A 323 30.50 11.37 31.96
C ILE A 323 30.47 9.88 32.30
N GLY A 324 31.14 9.45 33.37
CA GLY A 324 31.17 8.05 33.80
C GLY A 324 29.80 7.49 34.23
N ALA A 325 28.92 8.33 34.79
CA ALA A 325 27.55 7.94 35.09
C ALA A 325 26.65 7.77 33.84
N ALA A 326 27.02 8.40 32.72
CA ALA A 326 26.31 8.25 31.44
C ALA A 326 26.76 6.97 30.67
N GLU A 327 27.97 6.47 30.92
CA GLU A 327 28.52 5.25 30.30
C GLU A 327 28.00 3.93 30.89
N THR A 328 26.96 3.96 31.75
CA THR A 328 26.27 2.73 32.21
C THR A 328 24.91 2.51 31.53
N PRO A 329 24.80 2.28 30.21
CA PRO A 329 23.56 1.84 29.58
C PRO A 329 23.48 0.31 29.62
N ALA A 330 23.24 -0.27 30.80
CA ALA A 330 23.02 -1.72 30.96
C ALA A 330 21.55 -2.10 31.22
N GLY A 331 20.59 -1.17 31.14
CA GLY A 331 19.24 -1.45 31.66
C GLY A 331 18.10 -0.61 31.12
N ARG A 332 18.07 -0.26 29.83
CA ARG A 332 16.85 0.28 29.22
C ARG A 332 16.33 -0.64 28.13
N THR A 333 15.32 -1.42 28.55
CA THR A 333 14.20 -1.94 27.75
C THR A 333 14.56 -2.77 26.53
N ARG A 334 15.04 -3.99 26.77
CA ARG A 334 14.55 -5.12 25.99
C ARG A 334 13.11 -5.35 26.44
N THR A 335 12.17 -5.01 25.58
CA THR A 335 10.75 -5.32 25.73
C THR A 335 10.64 -6.82 25.99
N ASP A 336 10.09 -7.17 27.13
CA ASP A 336 9.81 -8.55 27.53
C ASP A 336 8.75 -9.13 26.57
N PRO A 337 9.03 -10.19 25.80
CA PRO A 337 8.02 -10.85 24.96
C PRO A 337 7.17 -11.85 25.76
N GLY A 338 7.05 -11.67 27.08
CA GLY A 338 6.46 -12.66 28.01
C GLY A 338 5.20 -12.23 28.78
N ALA A 339 4.60 -11.06 28.53
CA ALA A 339 3.33 -10.69 29.19
C ALA A 339 2.11 -11.19 28.39
N SER A 340 1.93 -12.51 28.38
CA SER A 340 0.67 -13.17 28.10
C SER A 340 0.03 -13.63 29.41
N GLU A 341 -1.30 -13.65 29.44
CA GLU A 341 -2.21 -14.12 30.50
C GLU A 341 -2.78 -13.05 31.45
N GLY A 342 -3.58 -12.15 30.85
CA GLY A 342 -4.74 -11.57 31.51
C GLY A 342 -5.96 -12.48 31.31
N GLU A 343 -6.06 -13.49 32.16
CA GLU A 343 -7.27 -14.23 32.47
C GLU A 343 -8.35 -13.24 32.96
N SER A 344 -9.45 -13.11 32.22
CA SER A 344 -10.66 -12.40 32.68
C SER A 344 -11.82 -13.38 32.68
N ASP A 345 -11.82 -14.25 33.68
CA ASP A 345 -13.03 -14.86 34.20
C ASP A 345 -13.67 -13.90 35.22
N GLY A 346 -14.97 -13.65 35.06
CA GLY A 346 -15.68 -12.63 35.82
C GLY A 346 -17.08 -12.37 35.28
N GLY A 347 -17.97 -13.35 35.47
CA GLY A 347 -19.40 -13.20 35.20
C GLY A 347 -20.15 -12.28 36.18
N VAL A 348 -21.47 -12.24 35.95
CA VAL A 348 -22.58 -11.76 36.82
C VAL A 348 -23.03 -10.30 36.59
N ARG A 349 -24.01 -10.08 35.70
CA ARG A 349 -25.46 -10.14 35.98
C ARG A 349 -26.29 -10.15 34.71
#